data_AF-A0A920R953-F1
#
_entry.id   AF-A0A920R953-F1
#
_cell.length_a   1.000
_cell.length_b   1.000
_cell.length_c   1.000
_cell.angle_alpha   90.00
_cell.angle_beta   90.00
_cell.angle_gamma   90.00
#
_symmetry.space_group_name_H-M   'P 1'
#
loop_
_entity.id
_entity.type
_entity.pdbx_description
1 polymer ?
#
loop_
_entity_poly.entity_id
_entity_poly.type
_entity_poly.pdbx_seq_one_letter_code
_entity_poly.pdbx_strand_id
1 'polypeptide(L)'
;MSMQYEEAFDQAKQGALDILSTMTAGDEVALVGFSDSAQLVRELTTDLDSIRTAIDEIPEAGYGTTRFMPNLRLAGQMLEESRFENRAVYLISDFQDVAMQSSEEGWKLAPGVAFTGIDVGAEESSNLVLTDVRSPDRLMEDASEQQILARVRTTGTLYLDEGEVSLSINGQMVDRQPVNLGDRSEEVITFSTVFESEGTHVGEVRVAGDNFAVDNSYFFTVEVLPKIRVLVVNGESSENWFDDEGHWFGLAVSSGEESPFELDSIEPGELSEAALRQSDVAVLLNVGNLLPAQAGAIAEYVESGGALLVAPGDRVEPGLFNQQFESIAPAVLENQDLNSEDYLVIADFDRRHPILRPLDSDWSARFEGHWRLIPNESADVLMQFDNSEPALVERTVGDGKGNPIRFRHGSRME
;
A
#
# COMPACT_ATOMS: atom_id res chain seq x y z
N MET A 1 -25.13 -14.71 -4.01
CA MET A 1 -25.10 -13.51 -4.87
C MET A 1 -25.96 -13.70 -6.12
N SER A 2 -25.94 -14.86 -6.77
CA SER A 2 -26.74 -15.18 -7.97
C SER A 2 -28.26 -15.09 -7.78
N MET A 3 -28.83 -15.56 -6.66
CA MET A 3 -30.28 -15.38 -6.38
C MET A 3 -30.70 -13.92 -6.14
N GLN A 4 -29.76 -13.00 -5.89
CA GLN A 4 -30.04 -11.55 -5.80
C GLN A 4 -29.90 -10.84 -7.17
N TYR A 5 -29.53 -11.57 -8.23
CA TYR A 5 -29.43 -11.02 -9.57
C TYR A 5 -30.84 -10.83 -10.15
N GLU A 6 -31.15 -9.60 -10.56
CA GLU A 6 -32.45 -9.19 -11.10
C GLU A 6 -33.64 -9.63 -10.22
N GLU A 7 -34.64 -10.29 -10.81
CA GLU A 7 -35.86 -10.75 -10.14
C GLU A 7 -35.79 -12.24 -9.78
N ALA A 8 -34.61 -12.89 -9.82
CA ALA A 8 -34.49 -14.35 -9.66
C ALA A 8 -35.12 -14.87 -8.35
N PHE A 9 -34.92 -14.17 -7.23
CA PHE A 9 -35.56 -14.54 -5.96
C PHE A 9 -37.07 -14.29 -5.94
N ASP A 10 -37.54 -13.22 -6.59
CA ASP A 10 -38.96 -12.93 -6.71
C ASP A 10 -39.66 -13.94 -7.63
N GLN A 11 -39.00 -14.37 -8.71
CA GLN A 11 -39.41 -15.50 -9.56
C GLN A 11 -39.43 -16.81 -8.76
N ALA A 12 -38.48 -17.02 -7.85
CA ALA A 12 -38.48 -18.19 -6.98
C ALA A 12 -39.70 -18.21 -6.04
N LYS A 13 -40.02 -17.08 -5.43
CA LYS A 13 -41.24 -16.92 -4.61
C LYS A 13 -42.50 -17.13 -5.43
N GLN A 14 -42.57 -16.52 -6.62
CA GLN A 14 -43.71 -16.66 -7.51
C GLN A 14 -43.90 -18.12 -7.94
N GLY A 15 -42.81 -18.82 -8.29
CA GLY A 15 -42.85 -20.25 -8.63
C GLY A 15 -43.37 -21.11 -7.47
N ALA A 16 -42.99 -20.80 -6.23
CA ALA A 16 -43.51 -21.49 -5.04
C ALA A 16 -45.01 -21.24 -4.84
N LEU A 17 -45.46 -19.99 -5.02
CA LEU A 17 -46.88 -19.61 -4.95
C LEU A 17 -47.71 -20.26 -6.05
N ASP A 18 -47.17 -20.35 -7.26
CA ASP A 18 -47.82 -21.01 -8.40
C ASP A 18 -48.02 -22.51 -8.12
N ILE A 19 -47.03 -23.19 -7.53
CA ILE A 19 -47.18 -24.59 -7.07
C ILE A 19 -48.31 -24.70 -6.05
N LEU A 20 -48.32 -23.83 -5.02
CA LEU A 20 -49.37 -23.82 -3.99
C LEU A 20 -50.77 -23.52 -4.55
N SER A 21 -50.88 -22.82 -5.68
CA SER A 21 -52.17 -22.54 -6.33
C SER A 21 -52.82 -23.78 -6.95
N THR A 22 -52.01 -24.80 -7.28
CA THR A 22 -52.47 -26.07 -7.85
C THR A 22 -52.92 -27.08 -6.79
N MET A 23 -52.62 -26.81 -5.52
CA MET A 23 -52.92 -27.70 -4.40
C MET A 23 -54.35 -27.53 -3.88
N THR A 24 -54.90 -28.59 -3.32
CA THR A 24 -56.23 -28.66 -2.74
C THR A 24 -56.18 -28.70 -1.21
N ALA A 25 -57.31 -28.50 -0.54
CA ALA A 25 -57.40 -28.48 0.93
C ALA A 25 -57.05 -29.83 1.61
N GLY A 26 -56.88 -30.91 0.84
CA GLY A 26 -56.47 -32.22 1.35
C GLY A 26 -54.97 -32.48 1.26
N ASP A 27 -54.21 -31.58 0.65
CA ASP A 27 -52.77 -31.74 0.44
C ASP A 27 -51.99 -31.19 1.65
N GLU A 28 -50.87 -31.85 1.98
CA GLU A 28 -49.94 -31.40 3.02
C GLU A 28 -48.68 -30.82 2.37
N VAL A 29 -48.25 -29.66 2.85
CA VAL A 29 -47.06 -28.97 2.34
C VAL A 29 -46.12 -28.64 3.49
N ALA A 30 -44.83 -28.88 3.27
CA ALA A 30 -43.73 -28.40 4.07
C ALA A 30 -42.93 -27.38 3.25
N LEU A 31 -42.32 -26.40 3.92
CA LEU A 31 -41.48 -25.38 3.28
C LEU A 31 -40.10 -25.37 3.92
N VAL A 32 -39.06 -25.49 3.10
CA VAL A 32 -37.67 -25.36 3.53
C VAL A 32 -37.01 -24.23 2.74
N GLY A 33 -36.71 -23.12 3.41
CA GLY A 33 -35.86 -22.05 2.89
C GLY A 33 -34.42 -22.25 3.38
N PHE A 34 -33.44 -22.22 2.49
CA PHE A 34 -32.07 -22.63 2.82
C PHE A 34 -30.98 -21.89 2.02
N SER A 35 -29.76 -21.89 2.56
CA SER A 35 -28.51 -21.50 1.89
C SER A 35 -27.52 -22.68 1.92
N ASP A 36 -26.49 -22.61 2.74
CA ASP A 36 -25.61 -23.71 3.16
C ASP A 36 -26.29 -24.67 4.15
N SER A 37 -27.33 -24.21 4.83
CA SER A 37 -28.16 -24.95 5.78
C SER A 37 -29.62 -24.46 5.76
N ALA A 38 -30.54 -25.23 6.33
CA ALA A 38 -31.94 -24.85 6.45
C ALA A 38 -32.10 -23.65 7.42
N GLN A 39 -32.66 -22.56 6.92
CA GLN A 39 -32.87 -21.31 7.67
C GLN A 39 -34.33 -21.11 8.06
N LEU A 40 -35.25 -21.53 7.19
CA LEU A 40 -36.68 -21.54 7.42
C LEU A 40 -37.19 -22.95 7.24
N VAL A 41 -37.91 -23.45 8.23
CA VAL A 41 -38.49 -24.79 8.18
C VAL A 41 -39.94 -24.71 8.68
N ARG A 42 -40.88 -25.07 7.81
CA ARG A 42 -42.28 -25.34 8.14
C ARG A 42 -42.55 -26.80 7.89
N GLU A 43 -43.00 -27.50 8.92
CA GLU A 43 -43.39 -28.92 8.85
C GLU A 43 -44.64 -29.12 7.98
N LEU A 44 -44.91 -30.37 7.61
CA LEU A 44 -46.08 -30.76 6.82
C LEU A 44 -47.38 -30.26 7.48
N THR A 45 -48.13 -29.44 6.74
CA THR A 45 -49.41 -28.89 7.19
C THR A 45 -50.40 -28.79 6.04
N THR A 46 -51.70 -28.89 6.35
CA THR A 46 -52.79 -28.60 5.40
C THR A 46 -53.16 -27.11 5.36
N ASP A 47 -52.59 -26.30 6.26
CA ASP A 47 -52.79 -24.85 6.28
C ASP A 47 -51.92 -24.17 5.20
N LEU A 48 -52.39 -24.22 3.95
CA LEU A 48 -51.69 -23.65 2.81
C LEU A 48 -51.52 -22.12 2.93
N ASP A 49 -52.41 -21.43 3.63
CA ASP A 49 -52.31 -19.98 3.83
C ASP A 49 -51.14 -19.62 4.75
N SER A 50 -50.87 -20.44 5.78
CA SER A 50 -49.67 -20.29 6.61
C SER A 50 -48.37 -20.43 5.83
N ILE A 51 -48.33 -21.31 4.82
CA ILE A 51 -47.17 -21.50 3.95
C ILE A 51 -47.01 -20.32 2.99
N ARG A 52 -48.11 -19.81 2.40
CA ARG A 52 -48.08 -18.60 1.56
C ARG A 52 -47.51 -17.41 2.33
N THR A 53 -48.01 -17.16 3.55
CA THR A 53 -47.48 -16.10 4.41
C THR A 53 -45.99 -16.31 4.70
N ALA A 54 -45.56 -17.55 4.98
CA ALA A 54 -44.16 -17.84 5.23
C ALA A 54 -43.24 -17.58 4.02
N ILE A 55 -43.73 -17.73 2.79
CA ILE A 55 -42.99 -17.39 1.56
C ILE A 55 -42.91 -15.87 1.38
N ASP A 56 -44.01 -15.17 1.58
CA ASP A 56 -44.09 -13.71 1.44
C ASP A 56 -43.22 -12.99 2.49
N GLU A 57 -43.13 -13.54 3.70
CA GLU A 57 -42.33 -13.00 4.80
C GLU A 57 -40.82 -13.17 4.63
N ILE A 58 -40.33 -13.93 3.63
CA ILE A 58 -38.89 -14.08 3.40
C ILE A 58 -38.37 -12.76 2.78
N PRO A 59 -37.59 -11.94 3.50
CA PRO A 59 -37.34 -10.57 3.07
C PRO A 59 -36.50 -10.52 1.79
N GLU A 60 -35.33 -11.18 1.76
CA GLU A 60 -34.40 -11.18 0.63
C GLU A 60 -33.55 -12.48 0.61
N ALA A 61 -32.96 -12.80 -0.54
CA ALA A 61 -31.98 -13.87 -0.65
C ALA A 61 -30.69 -13.51 0.12
N GLY A 62 -30.07 -14.49 0.78
CA GLY A 62 -28.82 -14.29 1.53
C GLY A 62 -27.55 -14.26 0.65
N TYR A 63 -26.43 -13.82 1.23
CA TYR A 63 -25.11 -13.74 0.58
C TYR A 63 -24.30 -15.05 0.63
N GLY A 64 -24.78 -16.06 1.34
CA GLY A 64 -24.05 -17.32 1.57
C GLY A 64 -23.98 -18.25 0.36
N THR A 65 -23.10 -19.24 0.44
CA THR A 65 -23.01 -20.35 -0.54
C THR A 65 -24.19 -21.31 -0.36
N THR A 66 -24.65 -21.96 -1.43
CA THR A 66 -25.76 -22.92 -1.38
C THR A 66 -25.27 -24.37 -1.27
N ARG A 67 -25.94 -25.20 -0.47
CA ARG A 67 -25.73 -26.65 -0.41
C ARG A 67 -27.06 -27.40 -0.53
N PHE A 68 -27.28 -28.06 -1.67
CA PHE A 68 -28.54 -28.78 -1.90
C PHE A 68 -28.68 -30.04 -1.04
N MET A 69 -27.62 -30.83 -0.91
CA MET A 69 -27.70 -32.19 -0.35
C MET A 69 -28.22 -32.28 1.10
N PRO A 70 -27.75 -31.46 2.07
CA PRO A 70 -28.29 -31.50 3.43
C PRO A 70 -29.78 -31.15 3.50
N ASN A 71 -30.22 -30.22 2.65
CA ASN A 71 -31.60 -29.72 2.64
C ASN A 71 -32.54 -30.68 1.91
N LEU A 72 -32.08 -31.34 0.84
CA LEU A 72 -32.82 -32.43 0.19
C LEU A 72 -32.98 -33.65 1.11
N ARG A 73 -32.00 -33.93 1.98
CA ARG A 73 -32.13 -34.96 3.03
C ARG A 73 -33.20 -34.60 4.04
N LEU A 74 -33.24 -33.34 4.50
CA LEU A 74 -34.27 -32.86 5.41
C LEU A 74 -35.67 -32.97 4.77
N ALA A 75 -35.83 -32.55 3.52
CA ALA A 75 -37.08 -32.71 2.78
C ALA A 75 -37.50 -34.19 2.65
N GLY A 76 -36.53 -35.08 2.40
CA GLY A 76 -36.75 -36.52 2.39
C GLY A 76 -37.25 -37.06 3.73
N GLN A 77 -36.65 -36.63 4.84
CA GLN A 77 -37.06 -37.01 6.21
C GLN A 77 -38.49 -36.54 6.52
N MET A 78 -38.84 -35.30 6.16
CA MET A 78 -40.20 -34.79 6.34
C MET A 78 -41.24 -35.62 5.59
N LEU A 79 -40.91 -36.06 4.36
CA LEU A 79 -41.79 -36.91 3.56
C LEU A 79 -41.92 -38.36 4.06
N GLU A 80 -41.03 -38.82 4.94
CA GLU A 80 -41.18 -40.12 5.62
C GLU A 80 -42.31 -40.09 6.66
N GLU A 81 -42.62 -38.93 7.23
CA GLU A 81 -43.72 -38.75 8.18
C GLU A 81 -45.09 -38.67 7.49
N SER A 82 -45.11 -38.42 6.17
CA SER A 82 -46.32 -38.31 5.37
C SER A 82 -47.03 -39.66 5.22
N ARG A 83 -48.36 -39.64 5.34
CA ARG A 83 -49.22 -40.82 5.17
C ARG A 83 -49.74 -40.98 3.74
N PHE A 84 -49.38 -40.07 2.84
CA PHE A 84 -49.88 -40.03 1.47
C PHE A 84 -49.00 -40.87 0.52
N GLU A 85 -49.64 -41.54 -0.44
CA GLU A 85 -48.94 -42.34 -1.46
C GLU A 85 -48.23 -41.45 -2.50
N ASN A 86 -48.85 -40.33 -2.86
CA ASN A 86 -48.30 -39.34 -3.79
C ASN A 86 -47.44 -38.34 -3.02
N ARG A 87 -46.12 -38.42 -3.20
CA ARG A 87 -45.15 -37.53 -2.54
C ARG A 87 -44.29 -36.88 -3.61
N ALA A 88 -44.03 -35.58 -3.47
CA ALA A 88 -43.21 -34.83 -4.40
C ALA A 88 -42.31 -33.84 -3.67
N VAL A 89 -41.13 -33.60 -4.23
CA VAL A 89 -40.21 -32.54 -3.83
C VAL A 89 -40.06 -31.57 -5.00
N TYR A 90 -40.32 -30.29 -4.75
CA TYR A 90 -40.05 -29.20 -5.68
C TYR A 90 -38.83 -28.43 -5.17
N LEU A 91 -37.77 -28.36 -5.98
CA LEU A 91 -36.58 -27.57 -5.69
C LEU A 91 -36.53 -26.38 -6.63
N ILE A 92 -36.65 -25.18 -6.09
CA ILE A 92 -36.58 -23.92 -6.84
C ILE A 92 -35.22 -23.28 -6.56
N SER A 93 -34.40 -23.08 -7.59
CA SER A 93 -33.06 -22.51 -7.47
C SER A 93 -32.56 -22.02 -8.83
N ASP A 94 -31.50 -21.22 -8.82
CA ASP A 94 -30.66 -20.87 -9.97
C ASP A 94 -29.66 -21.96 -10.42
N PHE A 95 -29.70 -23.15 -9.79
CA PHE A 95 -28.86 -24.33 -10.07
C PHE A 95 -27.36 -24.09 -10.33
N GLN A 96 -26.76 -23.08 -9.69
CA GLN A 96 -25.34 -22.76 -9.86
C GLN A 96 -24.42 -23.96 -9.56
N ASP A 97 -23.43 -24.20 -10.42
CA ASP A 97 -22.52 -25.37 -10.37
C ASP A 97 -21.84 -25.57 -9.00
N VAL A 98 -21.51 -24.46 -8.32
CA VAL A 98 -20.87 -24.48 -6.98
C VAL A 98 -21.73 -25.21 -5.94
N ALA A 99 -23.05 -25.12 -6.06
CA ALA A 99 -23.98 -25.81 -5.16
C ALA A 99 -24.09 -27.32 -5.44
N MET A 100 -23.69 -27.75 -6.64
CA MET A 100 -23.76 -29.14 -7.13
C MET A 100 -22.48 -29.96 -6.85
N GLN A 101 -21.34 -29.31 -6.57
CA GLN A 101 -20.02 -29.94 -6.38
C GLN A 101 -19.93 -30.90 -5.17
N SER A 102 -20.94 -30.94 -4.31
CA SER A 102 -21.04 -31.88 -3.18
C SER A 102 -21.92 -33.10 -3.47
N SER A 103 -22.03 -33.50 -4.73
CA SER A 103 -22.77 -34.69 -5.15
C SER A 103 -22.11 -35.95 -4.57
N GLU A 104 -22.57 -36.38 -3.40
CA GLU A 104 -22.27 -37.69 -2.86
C GLU A 104 -22.92 -38.74 -3.77
N GLU A 105 -22.10 -39.42 -4.57
CA GLU A 105 -22.56 -40.52 -5.42
C GLU A 105 -23.35 -41.55 -4.58
N GLY A 106 -24.63 -41.72 -4.91
CA GLY A 106 -25.46 -42.82 -4.39
C GLY A 106 -26.62 -42.42 -3.47
N TRP A 107 -26.76 -41.16 -3.05
CA TRP A 107 -27.98 -40.73 -2.36
C TRP A 107 -29.16 -40.64 -3.34
N LYS A 108 -30.32 -41.19 -2.94
CA LYS A 108 -31.57 -41.15 -3.70
C LYS A 108 -32.71 -40.82 -2.77
N LEU A 109 -33.69 -40.07 -3.27
CA LEU A 109 -34.98 -39.91 -2.59
C LEU A 109 -35.66 -41.27 -2.38
N ALA A 110 -36.51 -41.34 -1.36
CA ALA A 110 -37.27 -42.56 -1.07
C ALA A 110 -38.07 -43.01 -2.31
N PRO A 111 -38.19 -44.32 -2.56
CA PRO A 111 -38.97 -44.83 -3.69
C PRO A 111 -40.41 -44.29 -3.69
N GLY A 112 -40.85 -43.79 -4.84
CA GLY A 112 -42.19 -43.20 -5.02
C GLY A 112 -42.29 -41.70 -4.74
N VAL A 113 -41.19 -41.02 -4.40
CA VAL A 113 -41.14 -39.55 -4.33
C VAL A 113 -40.78 -38.98 -5.71
N ALA A 114 -41.66 -38.16 -6.28
CA ALA A 114 -41.36 -37.39 -7.49
C ALA A 114 -40.42 -36.22 -7.15
N PHE A 115 -39.52 -35.87 -8.06
CA PHE A 115 -38.63 -34.73 -7.91
C PHE A 115 -38.72 -33.82 -9.12
N THR A 116 -38.93 -32.53 -8.88
CA THR A 116 -39.00 -31.49 -9.92
C THR A 116 -38.06 -30.35 -9.52
N GLY A 117 -37.04 -30.10 -10.35
CA GLY A 117 -36.24 -28.88 -10.27
C GLY A 117 -36.89 -27.77 -11.10
N ILE A 118 -37.01 -26.57 -10.54
CA ILE A 118 -37.54 -25.37 -11.19
C ILE A 118 -36.40 -24.36 -11.23
N ASP A 119 -35.83 -24.17 -12.43
CA ASP A 119 -34.72 -23.25 -12.64
C ASP A 119 -35.24 -21.81 -12.72
N VAL A 120 -34.70 -20.96 -11.87
CA VAL A 120 -34.98 -19.51 -11.82
C VAL A 120 -33.72 -18.68 -12.02
N GLY A 121 -32.62 -19.31 -12.45
CA GLY A 121 -31.41 -18.61 -12.84
C GLY A 121 -31.66 -17.84 -14.13
N ALA A 122 -31.06 -16.65 -14.25
CA ALA A 122 -31.07 -15.93 -15.52
C ALA A 122 -30.35 -16.77 -16.58
N GLU A 123 -31.03 -17.10 -17.70
CA GLU A 123 -30.43 -17.82 -18.84
C GLU A 123 -29.22 -17.07 -19.41
N GLU A 124 -29.24 -15.75 -19.25
CA GLU A 124 -28.24 -14.81 -19.75
C GLU A 124 -27.79 -13.91 -18.61
N SER A 125 -26.48 -13.94 -18.30
CA SER A 125 -25.86 -13.06 -17.29
C SER A 125 -24.66 -12.36 -17.90
N SER A 126 -24.51 -11.08 -17.59
CA SER A 126 -23.36 -10.28 -17.99
C SER A 126 -22.91 -9.44 -16.80
N ASN A 127 -21.60 -9.41 -16.54
CA ASN A 127 -21.04 -8.75 -15.37
C ASN A 127 -19.62 -8.26 -15.68
N LEU A 128 -19.32 -7.01 -15.36
CA LEU A 128 -18.00 -6.43 -15.47
C LEU A 128 -17.37 -6.36 -14.09
N VAL A 129 -16.15 -6.88 -13.95
CA VAL A 129 -15.45 -6.93 -12.67
C VAL A 129 -14.05 -6.33 -12.75
N LEU A 130 -13.67 -5.63 -11.69
CA LEU A 130 -12.29 -5.17 -11.47
C LEU A 130 -11.47 -6.35 -10.91
N THR A 131 -10.48 -6.79 -11.67
CA THR A 131 -9.64 -7.94 -11.28
C THR A 131 -8.29 -7.55 -10.69
N ASP A 132 -7.83 -6.34 -10.96
CA ASP A 132 -6.56 -5.81 -10.45
C ASP A 132 -6.57 -4.28 -10.57
N VAL A 133 -6.03 -3.60 -9.56
CA VAL A 133 -5.77 -2.17 -9.60
C VAL A 133 -4.35 -1.94 -9.13
N ARG A 134 -3.54 -1.26 -9.95
CA ARG A 134 -2.16 -0.91 -9.64
C ARG A 134 -2.06 0.59 -9.42
N SER A 135 -1.56 0.95 -8.25
CA SER A 135 -1.26 2.31 -7.84
C SER A 135 0.13 2.35 -7.19
N PRO A 136 0.81 3.51 -7.16
CA PRO A 136 1.96 3.69 -6.28
C PRO A 136 1.52 3.59 -4.82
N ASP A 137 2.33 2.97 -3.98
CA ASP A 137 2.07 2.92 -2.53
C ASP A 137 2.48 4.22 -1.84
N ARG A 138 3.60 4.80 -2.31
CA ARG A 138 4.23 6.00 -1.74
C ARG A 138 4.75 6.90 -2.84
N LEU A 139 4.62 8.20 -2.62
CA LEU A 139 5.10 9.27 -3.49
C LEU A 139 5.80 10.34 -2.65
N MET A 140 6.64 11.14 -3.29
CA MET A 140 7.15 12.38 -2.71
C MET A 140 6.22 13.54 -3.07
N GLU A 141 6.25 14.59 -2.26
CA GLU A 141 5.66 15.89 -2.61
C GLU A 141 6.19 16.37 -3.98
N ASP A 142 5.32 17.01 -4.77
CA ASP A 142 5.54 17.41 -6.16
C ASP A 142 5.88 16.26 -7.12
N ALA A 143 5.53 15.01 -6.78
CA ALA A 143 5.67 13.91 -7.72
C ALA A 143 4.96 14.22 -9.04
N SER A 144 5.58 13.80 -10.13
CA SER A 144 5.01 13.91 -11.47
C SER A 144 3.68 13.14 -11.58
N GLU A 145 2.94 13.37 -12.67
CA GLU A 145 1.68 12.68 -12.93
C GLU A 145 1.83 11.15 -12.86
N GLN A 146 1.01 10.53 -12.03
CA GLN A 146 1.04 9.09 -11.75
C GLN A 146 -0.05 8.37 -12.53
N GLN A 147 0.26 7.14 -12.93
CA GLN A 147 -0.69 6.26 -13.63
C GLN A 147 -1.32 5.25 -12.68
N ILE A 148 -2.65 5.22 -12.65
CA ILE A 148 -3.44 4.19 -11.97
C ILE A 148 -3.99 3.24 -13.03
N LEU A 149 -3.64 1.96 -12.95
CA LEU A 149 -4.04 0.95 -13.92
C LEU A 149 -5.14 0.08 -13.34
N ALA A 150 -6.28 0.00 -14.01
CA ALA A 150 -7.41 -0.83 -13.60
C ALA A 150 -7.68 -1.90 -14.66
N ARG A 151 -7.63 -3.19 -14.29
CA ARG A 151 -7.93 -4.29 -15.20
C ARG A 151 -9.39 -4.73 -15.05
N VAL A 152 -10.17 -4.48 -16.08
CA VAL A 152 -11.58 -4.84 -16.19
C VAL A 152 -11.71 -6.13 -16.97
N ARG A 153 -12.57 -7.03 -16.51
CA ARG A 153 -12.88 -8.31 -17.17
C ARG A 153 -14.38 -8.51 -17.27
N THR A 154 -14.83 -9.05 -18.38
CA THR A 154 -16.22 -9.51 -18.54
C THR A 154 -16.36 -10.95 -18.04
N THR A 155 -17.45 -11.20 -17.33
CA THR A 155 -17.83 -12.47 -16.71
C THR A 155 -19.31 -12.71 -16.94
N GLY A 156 -19.74 -13.97 -17.03
CA GLY A 156 -21.12 -14.33 -17.33
C GLY A 156 -21.25 -15.16 -18.62
N THR A 157 -22.49 -15.43 -19.02
CA THR A 157 -22.84 -16.18 -20.24
C THR A 157 -22.98 -15.28 -21.47
N LEU A 158 -23.23 -13.98 -21.27
CA LEU A 158 -23.23 -12.95 -22.30
C LEU A 158 -22.01 -12.04 -22.19
N TYR A 159 -21.41 -11.72 -23.34
CA TYR A 159 -20.36 -10.71 -23.42
C TYR A 159 -20.97 -9.31 -23.23
N LEU A 160 -20.66 -8.68 -22.11
CA LEU A 160 -20.80 -7.23 -21.94
C LEU A 160 -19.59 -6.57 -22.61
N ASP A 161 -19.81 -5.83 -23.69
CA ASP A 161 -18.77 -5.18 -24.48
C ASP A 161 -18.56 -3.71 -24.10
N GLU A 162 -19.56 -3.05 -23.49
CA GLU A 162 -19.50 -1.66 -23.06
C GLU A 162 -19.68 -1.50 -21.55
N GLY A 163 -18.91 -0.59 -20.96
CA GLY A 163 -19.05 -0.20 -19.56
C GLY A 163 -18.33 1.11 -19.29
N GLU A 164 -18.21 1.47 -18.03
CA GLU A 164 -17.54 2.69 -17.60
C GLU A 164 -16.76 2.42 -16.31
N VAL A 165 -15.53 2.92 -16.24
CA VAL A 165 -14.72 2.89 -15.01
C VAL A 165 -14.46 4.32 -14.57
N SER A 166 -14.67 4.61 -13.30
CA SER A 166 -14.36 5.90 -12.69
C SER A 166 -13.29 5.76 -11.61
N LEU A 167 -12.37 6.71 -11.56
CA LEU A 167 -11.41 6.90 -10.48
C LEU A 167 -11.85 8.05 -9.60
N SER A 168 -11.86 7.83 -8.28
CA SER A 168 -12.05 8.87 -7.27
C SER A 168 -10.89 8.86 -6.28
N ILE A 169 -10.46 10.05 -5.84
CA ILE A 169 -9.44 10.24 -4.80
C ILE A 169 -10.08 11.07 -3.68
N ASN A 170 -9.97 10.62 -2.43
CA ASN A 170 -10.60 11.23 -1.25
C ASN A 170 -12.11 11.49 -1.43
N GLY A 171 -12.80 10.60 -2.15
CA GLY A 171 -14.22 10.70 -2.47
C GLY A 171 -14.57 11.73 -3.56
N GLN A 172 -13.58 12.38 -4.17
CA GLN A 172 -13.79 13.27 -5.32
C GLN A 172 -13.46 12.52 -6.61
N MET A 173 -14.39 12.52 -7.57
CA MET A 173 -14.18 11.90 -8.87
C MET A 173 -13.12 12.68 -9.66
N VAL A 174 -12.02 11.99 -10.00
CA VAL A 174 -10.89 12.55 -10.74
C VAL A 174 -11.11 12.39 -12.23
N ASP A 175 -11.44 11.17 -12.66
CA ASP A 175 -11.61 10.85 -14.08
C ASP A 175 -12.58 9.67 -14.25
N ARG A 176 -13.08 9.50 -15.48
CA ARG A 176 -14.04 8.49 -15.87
C ARG A 176 -13.83 8.13 -17.33
N GLN A 177 -13.63 6.85 -17.60
CA GLN A 177 -13.34 6.34 -18.94
C GLN A 177 -14.30 5.22 -19.35
N PRO A 178 -14.74 5.21 -20.61
CA PRO A 178 -15.51 4.09 -21.14
C PRO A 178 -14.61 2.86 -21.28
N VAL A 179 -15.20 1.69 -21.06
CA VAL A 179 -14.60 0.38 -21.36
C VAL A 179 -15.23 -0.14 -22.63
N ASN A 180 -14.40 -0.59 -23.58
CA ASN A 180 -14.90 -1.28 -24.78
C ASN A 180 -14.09 -2.56 -25.02
N LEU A 181 -14.64 -3.67 -24.56
CA LEU A 181 -13.98 -4.97 -24.68
C LEU A 181 -14.05 -5.50 -26.11
N GLY A 182 -15.10 -5.17 -26.88
CA GLY A 182 -15.36 -5.77 -28.18
C GLY A 182 -15.38 -7.30 -28.08
N ASP A 183 -14.53 -7.99 -28.84
CA ASP A 183 -14.38 -9.45 -28.78
C ASP A 183 -13.39 -9.93 -27.69
N ARG A 184 -12.83 -9.03 -26.87
CA ARG A 184 -11.84 -9.36 -25.82
C ARG A 184 -12.53 -9.74 -24.52
N SER A 185 -11.88 -10.56 -23.70
CA SER A 185 -12.38 -10.89 -22.36
C SER A 185 -11.96 -9.88 -21.29
N GLU A 186 -10.95 -9.05 -21.56
CA GLU A 186 -10.40 -8.09 -20.61
C GLU A 186 -9.75 -6.87 -21.28
N GLU A 187 -9.70 -5.76 -20.55
CA GLU A 187 -9.05 -4.51 -20.94
C GLU A 187 -8.42 -3.83 -19.72
N VAL A 188 -7.32 -3.10 -19.95
CA VAL A 188 -6.67 -2.29 -18.92
C VAL A 188 -6.97 -0.82 -19.20
N ILE A 189 -7.61 -0.16 -18.24
CA ILE A 189 -7.90 1.27 -18.25
C ILE A 189 -6.79 1.98 -17.48
N THR A 190 -6.31 3.09 -18.03
CA THR A 190 -5.23 3.90 -17.44
C THR A 190 -5.77 5.27 -17.08
N PHE A 191 -5.72 5.61 -15.80
CA PHE A 191 -6.02 6.94 -15.30
C PHE A 191 -4.72 7.69 -15.00
N SER A 192 -4.70 8.98 -15.30
CA SER A 192 -3.63 9.91 -14.95
C SER A 192 -4.07 10.79 -13.79
N THR A 193 -3.26 10.93 -12.74
CA THR A 193 -3.59 11.78 -11.58
C THR A 193 -2.34 12.37 -10.93
N VAL A 194 -2.48 13.55 -10.34
CA VAL A 194 -1.44 14.23 -9.56
C VAL A 194 -1.92 14.33 -8.11
N PHE A 195 -1.03 14.02 -7.18
CA PHE A 195 -1.30 14.14 -5.74
C PHE A 195 -0.64 15.41 -5.21
N GLU A 196 -1.42 16.48 -5.07
CA GLU A 196 -0.91 17.84 -4.80
C GLU A 196 -0.57 18.11 -3.33
N SER A 197 -1.02 17.26 -2.39
CA SER A 197 -0.85 17.50 -0.96
C SER A 197 -0.13 16.36 -0.26
N GLU A 198 0.63 16.67 0.78
CA GLU A 198 1.16 15.65 1.69
C GLU A 198 0.05 14.88 2.42
N GLY A 199 0.37 13.64 2.82
CA GLY A 199 -0.49 12.78 3.61
C GLY A 199 -1.06 11.59 2.84
N THR A 200 -2.02 10.92 3.48
CA THR A 200 -2.64 9.71 2.93
C THR A 200 -3.84 10.07 2.07
N HIS A 201 -3.81 9.64 0.82
CA HIS A 201 -4.91 9.72 -0.12
C HIS A 201 -5.59 8.36 -0.25
N VAL A 202 -6.92 8.34 -0.18
CA VAL A 202 -7.73 7.13 -0.37
C VAL A 202 -8.30 7.14 -1.79
N GLY A 203 -7.89 6.17 -2.59
CA GLY A 203 -8.39 5.98 -3.94
C GLY A 203 -9.50 4.94 -4.01
N GLU A 204 -10.47 5.17 -4.89
CA GLU A 204 -11.52 4.22 -5.26
C GLU A 204 -11.59 4.13 -6.79
N VAL A 205 -11.43 2.92 -7.32
CA VAL A 205 -11.78 2.62 -8.71
C VAL A 205 -13.11 1.90 -8.69
N ARG A 206 -14.06 2.38 -9.50
CA ARG A 206 -15.40 1.81 -9.59
C ARG A 206 -15.77 1.49 -11.04
N VAL A 207 -16.31 0.30 -11.26
CA VAL A 207 -16.92 -0.13 -12.52
C VAL A 207 -18.43 0.09 -12.48
N ALA A 208 -18.99 0.57 -13.59
CA ALA A 208 -20.42 0.67 -13.85
C ALA A 208 -20.72 0.12 -15.25
N GLY A 209 -21.79 -0.65 -15.41
CA GLY A 209 -22.11 -1.27 -16.71
C GLY A 209 -23.04 -2.48 -16.63
N ASP A 210 -23.22 -3.04 -15.43
CA ASP A 210 -24.15 -4.14 -15.15
C ASP A 210 -25.22 -3.76 -14.12
N ASN A 211 -26.21 -4.64 -13.96
CA ASN A 211 -27.28 -4.52 -12.98
C ASN A 211 -26.82 -4.89 -11.55
N PHE A 212 -25.52 -5.16 -11.31
CA PHE A 212 -25.01 -5.69 -10.04
C PHE A 212 -24.06 -4.71 -9.34
N ALA A 213 -24.62 -3.66 -8.75
CA ALA A 213 -23.85 -2.55 -8.20
C ALA A 213 -23.05 -2.83 -6.90
N VAL A 214 -23.16 -4.01 -6.30
CA VAL A 214 -22.73 -4.26 -4.90
C VAL A 214 -21.24 -4.67 -4.77
N ASP A 215 -20.56 -5.04 -5.88
CA ASP A 215 -19.16 -5.54 -5.87
C ASP A 215 -18.23 -4.81 -6.86
N ASN A 216 -18.58 -3.59 -7.28
CA ASN A 216 -17.86 -2.95 -8.39
C ASN A 216 -16.80 -1.93 -7.95
N SER A 217 -16.44 -1.87 -6.67
CA SER A 217 -15.49 -0.89 -6.13
C SER A 217 -14.23 -1.56 -5.59
N TYR A 218 -13.07 -1.01 -5.97
CA TYR A 218 -11.76 -1.38 -5.43
C TYR A 218 -11.12 -0.17 -4.76
N PHE A 219 -10.67 -0.34 -3.51
CA PHE A 219 -10.03 0.73 -2.74
C PHE A 219 -8.52 0.55 -2.65
N PHE A 220 -7.78 1.65 -2.73
CA PHE A 220 -6.33 1.70 -2.56
C PHE A 220 -5.93 2.95 -1.77
N THR A 221 -4.67 3.01 -1.34
CA THR A 221 -4.13 4.17 -0.62
C THR A 221 -2.78 4.57 -1.19
N VAL A 222 -2.54 5.87 -1.26
CA VAL A 222 -1.26 6.45 -1.66
C VAL A 222 -0.80 7.40 -0.56
N GLU A 223 0.40 7.20 -0.04
CA GLU A 223 1.00 8.09 0.96
C GLU A 223 1.99 9.05 0.29
N VAL A 224 1.71 10.35 0.37
CA VAL A 224 2.58 11.42 -0.14
C VAL A 224 3.41 11.95 1.03
N LEU A 225 4.73 11.79 0.95
CA LEU A 225 5.66 12.22 1.99
C LEU A 225 6.23 13.61 1.64
N PRO A 226 6.38 14.51 2.64
CA PRO A 226 7.07 15.78 2.43
C PRO A 226 8.55 15.55 2.08
N LYS A 227 9.14 16.51 1.35
CA LYS A 227 10.59 16.48 1.08
C LYS A 227 11.38 16.75 2.36
N ILE A 228 12.56 16.13 2.44
CA ILE A 228 13.55 16.37 3.48
C ILE A 228 14.36 17.60 3.08
N ARG A 229 14.25 18.67 3.84
CA ARG A 229 14.97 19.93 3.57
C ARG A 229 16.39 19.85 4.09
N VAL A 230 17.36 19.97 3.19
CA VAL A 230 18.79 19.86 3.47
C VAL A 230 19.46 21.21 3.24
N LEU A 231 19.90 21.85 4.33
CA LEU A 231 20.67 23.09 4.28
C LEU A 231 22.16 22.78 4.10
N VAL A 232 22.72 23.13 2.95
CA VAL A 232 24.15 23.00 2.67
C VAL A 232 24.84 24.33 2.94
N VAL A 233 25.76 24.36 3.90
CA VAL A 233 26.64 25.50 4.14
C VAL A 233 27.96 25.22 3.42
N ASN A 234 28.16 25.91 2.29
CA ASN A 234 29.31 25.69 1.41
C ASN A 234 30.47 26.62 1.81
N GLY A 235 31.47 26.08 2.51
CA GLY A 235 32.62 26.83 3.02
C GLY A 235 33.63 27.27 1.96
N GLU A 236 33.56 26.68 0.76
CA GLU A 236 34.47 26.92 -0.36
C GLU A 236 33.70 27.01 -1.69
N SER A 237 32.71 27.91 -1.74
CA SER A 237 32.00 28.19 -2.99
C SER A 237 32.98 28.61 -4.09
N SER A 238 32.83 28.03 -5.29
CA SER A 238 33.72 28.26 -6.43
C SER A 238 32.93 28.52 -7.70
N GLU A 239 33.37 29.48 -8.52
CA GLU A 239 32.80 29.66 -9.87
C GLU A 239 33.12 28.48 -10.80
N ASN A 240 34.15 27.69 -10.47
CA ASN A 240 34.45 26.45 -11.16
C ASN A 240 33.74 25.29 -10.48
N TRP A 241 32.68 24.77 -11.12
CA TRP A 241 31.86 23.67 -10.59
C TRP A 241 32.67 22.40 -10.23
N PHE A 242 33.84 22.18 -10.83
CA PHE A 242 34.69 21.04 -10.50
C PHE A 242 35.33 21.16 -9.11
N ASP A 243 35.59 22.38 -8.66
CA ASP A 243 36.21 22.71 -7.38
C ASP A 243 35.17 23.16 -6.34
N ASP A 244 33.87 22.89 -6.55
CA ASP A 244 32.79 23.25 -5.63
C ASP A 244 32.21 21.99 -4.97
N GLU A 245 32.54 21.75 -3.70
CA GLU A 245 32.05 20.60 -2.94
C GLU A 245 30.53 20.60 -2.77
N GLY A 246 29.93 21.79 -2.64
CA GLY A 246 28.48 21.97 -2.56
C GLY A 246 27.78 21.51 -3.84
N HIS A 247 28.37 21.80 -5.00
CA HIS A 247 27.86 21.35 -6.29
C HIS A 247 27.88 19.82 -6.41
N TRP A 248 28.99 19.17 -6.08
CA TRP A 248 29.10 17.70 -6.11
C TRP A 248 28.15 17.03 -5.11
N PHE A 249 28.03 17.57 -3.91
CA PHE A 249 27.06 17.09 -2.93
C PHE A 249 25.62 17.22 -3.46
N GLY A 250 25.31 18.36 -4.08
CA GLY A 250 24.01 18.61 -4.68
C GLY A 250 23.69 17.59 -5.78
N LEU A 251 24.64 17.30 -6.68
CA LEU A 251 24.47 16.28 -7.71
C LEU A 251 24.21 14.88 -7.12
N ALA A 252 24.94 14.49 -6.06
CA ALA A 252 24.78 13.19 -5.43
C ALA A 252 23.43 13.04 -4.70
N VAL A 253 22.90 14.12 -4.14
CA VAL A 253 21.64 14.11 -3.38
C VAL A 253 20.42 14.29 -4.31
N SER A 254 20.57 15.01 -5.42
CA SER A 254 19.49 15.28 -6.39
C SER A 254 19.48 14.34 -7.60
N SER A 255 20.32 13.30 -7.64
CA SER A 255 20.53 12.45 -8.83
C SER A 255 19.32 11.62 -9.32
N GLY A 256 18.16 11.71 -8.68
CA GLY A 256 16.93 11.03 -9.11
C GLY A 256 15.79 12.02 -9.39
N GLU A 257 14.98 11.75 -10.43
CA GLU A 257 13.78 12.55 -10.77
C GLU A 257 12.79 12.66 -9.59
N GLU A 258 12.80 11.70 -8.67
CA GLU A 258 12.00 11.67 -7.44
C GLU A 258 12.87 11.71 -6.17
N SER A 259 13.94 12.52 -6.18
CA SER A 259 14.76 12.67 -4.97
C SER A 259 13.90 13.14 -3.79
N PRO A 260 13.97 12.47 -2.63
CA PRO A 260 13.21 12.88 -1.44
C PRO A 260 13.81 14.13 -0.78
N PHE A 261 14.89 14.69 -1.31
CA PHE A 261 15.64 15.78 -0.72
C PHE A 261 15.41 17.09 -1.48
N GLU A 262 15.17 18.16 -0.73
CA GLU A 262 15.18 19.53 -1.24
C GLU A 262 16.43 20.22 -0.68
N LEU A 263 17.28 20.72 -1.57
CA LEU A 263 18.56 21.33 -1.20
C LEU A 263 18.46 22.85 -1.24
N ASP A 264 18.87 23.49 -0.15
CA ASP A 264 19.15 24.92 -0.11
C ASP A 264 20.63 25.12 0.23
N SER A 265 21.37 25.82 -0.63
CA SER A 265 22.81 26.02 -0.47
C SER A 265 23.11 27.47 -0.18
N ILE A 266 23.83 27.72 0.91
CA ILE A 266 24.17 29.05 1.40
C ILE A 266 25.67 29.16 1.67
N GLU A 267 26.20 30.38 1.69
CA GLU A 267 27.55 30.64 2.17
C GLU A 267 27.60 30.75 3.71
N PRO A 268 28.77 30.56 4.37
CA PRO A 268 28.88 30.63 5.82
C PRO A 268 28.43 31.98 6.40
N GLY A 269 28.50 33.07 5.63
CA GLY A 269 28.04 34.39 6.06
C GLY A 269 26.51 34.52 6.18
N GLU A 270 25.75 33.64 5.52
CA GLU A 270 24.28 33.65 5.50
C GLU A 270 23.68 32.69 6.53
N LEU A 271 24.52 31.85 7.16
CA LEU A 271 24.10 30.91 8.18
C LEU A 271 23.47 31.65 9.37
N SER A 272 22.21 31.29 9.64
CA SER A 272 21.39 31.86 10.71
C SER A 272 20.53 30.79 11.38
N GLU A 273 20.08 31.07 12.60
CA GLU A 273 19.10 30.23 13.32
C GLU A 273 17.81 30.01 12.53
N ALA A 274 17.40 31.02 11.74
CA ALA A 274 16.19 30.94 10.92
C ALA A 274 16.33 29.92 9.79
N ALA A 275 17.50 29.87 9.13
CA ALA A 275 17.81 28.88 8.10
C ALA A 275 17.87 27.47 8.69
N LEU A 276 18.56 27.29 9.82
CA LEU A 276 18.66 26.00 10.51
C LEU A 276 17.29 25.44 10.91
N ARG A 277 16.41 26.26 11.51
CA ARG A 277 15.06 25.83 11.90
C ARG A 277 14.15 25.45 10.74
N GLN A 278 14.43 25.93 9.53
CA GLN A 278 13.68 25.56 8.33
C GLN A 278 14.21 24.27 7.69
N SER A 279 15.32 23.70 8.18
CA SER A 279 15.94 22.50 7.62
C SER A 279 15.82 21.29 8.53
N ASP A 280 15.62 20.11 7.93
CA ASP A 280 15.61 18.84 8.65
C ASP A 280 17.04 18.31 8.85
N VAL A 281 17.93 18.64 7.92
CA VAL A 281 19.36 18.30 7.95
C VAL A 281 20.20 19.52 7.60
N ALA A 282 21.23 19.79 8.40
CA ALA A 282 22.28 20.75 8.06
C ALA A 282 23.56 20.01 7.64
N VAL A 283 24.24 20.51 6.61
CA VAL A 283 25.47 19.95 6.06
C VAL A 283 26.53 21.05 6.02
N LEU A 284 27.65 20.86 6.71
CA LEU A 284 28.78 21.78 6.70
C LEU A 284 29.89 21.18 5.83
N LEU A 285 30.14 21.80 4.66
CA LEU A 285 31.18 21.37 3.73
C LEU A 285 32.34 22.36 3.77
N ASN A 286 33.51 21.89 4.24
CA ASN A 286 34.74 22.70 4.41
C ASN A 286 34.51 24.08 5.05
N VAL A 287 33.57 24.17 6.00
CA VAL A 287 33.23 25.44 6.66
C VAL A 287 34.32 25.78 7.67
N GLY A 288 35.09 26.83 7.36
CA GLY A 288 36.13 27.34 8.25
C GLY A 288 35.58 28.05 9.49
N ASN A 289 36.14 29.22 9.82
CA ASN A 289 35.80 29.89 11.07
C ASN A 289 34.36 30.41 11.10
N LEU A 290 33.56 29.86 12.01
CA LEU A 290 32.22 30.36 12.33
C LEU A 290 32.27 31.43 13.43
N LEU A 291 31.32 32.36 13.40
CA LEU A 291 31.10 33.26 14.53
C LEU A 291 30.58 32.46 15.74
N PRO A 292 30.89 32.88 16.99
CA PRO A 292 30.38 32.18 18.19
C PRO A 292 28.86 32.02 18.22
N ALA A 293 28.12 33.00 17.68
CA ALA A 293 26.67 32.92 17.57
C ALA A 293 26.21 31.83 16.58
N GLN A 294 26.91 31.66 15.46
CA GLN A 294 26.59 30.63 14.45
C GLN A 294 26.90 29.23 14.97
N ALA A 295 28.06 29.05 15.62
CA ALA A 295 28.41 27.79 16.28
C ALA A 295 27.39 27.41 17.37
N GLY A 296 26.98 28.39 18.20
CA GLY A 296 25.94 28.19 19.20
C GLY A 296 24.59 27.81 18.59
N ALA A 297 24.19 28.45 17.49
CA ALA A 297 22.95 28.12 16.77
C ALA A 297 22.95 26.69 16.21
N ILE A 298 24.09 26.22 15.68
CA ILE A 298 24.23 24.82 15.21
C ILE A 298 24.13 23.85 16.39
N ALA A 299 24.79 24.15 17.51
CA ALA A 299 24.73 23.31 18.70
C ALA A 299 23.29 23.19 19.22
N GLU A 300 22.57 24.31 19.35
CA GLU A 300 21.17 24.33 19.75
C GLU A 300 20.27 23.58 18.75
N TYR A 301 20.50 23.76 17.45
CA TYR A 301 19.79 23.04 16.39
C TYR A 301 19.91 21.52 16.57
N VAL A 302 21.13 21.01 16.75
CA VAL A 302 21.37 19.58 16.98
C VAL A 302 20.76 19.11 18.30
N GLU A 303 20.97 19.84 19.40
CA GLU A 303 20.42 19.50 20.72
C GLU A 303 18.88 19.47 20.70
N SER A 304 18.25 20.26 19.82
CA SER A 304 16.80 20.27 19.60
C SER A 304 16.29 19.14 18.68
N GLY A 305 17.17 18.31 18.13
CA GLY A 305 16.85 17.14 17.29
C GLY A 305 17.22 17.29 15.80
N GLY A 306 17.85 18.39 15.40
CA GLY A 306 18.35 18.56 14.04
C GLY A 306 19.47 17.58 13.68
N ALA A 307 19.56 17.19 12.41
CA ALA A 307 20.63 16.32 11.92
C ALA A 307 21.80 17.16 11.39
N LEU A 308 23.04 16.76 11.68
CA LEU A 308 24.23 17.49 11.22
C LEU A 308 25.22 16.56 10.51
N LEU A 309 25.53 16.84 9.26
CA LEU A 309 26.67 16.23 8.57
C LEU A 309 27.79 17.27 8.50
N VAL A 310 28.99 16.90 8.94
CA VAL A 310 30.16 17.76 8.85
C VAL A 310 31.22 17.06 8.01
N ALA A 311 31.66 17.72 6.96
CA ALA A 311 32.80 17.31 6.15
C ALA A 311 33.91 18.36 6.28
N PRO A 312 34.81 18.23 7.26
CA PRO A 312 35.91 19.17 7.42
C PRO A 312 36.92 19.01 6.28
N GLY A 313 37.33 20.12 5.69
CA GLY A 313 38.44 20.21 4.75
C GLY A 313 39.56 21.09 5.32
N ASP A 314 40.41 21.63 4.47
CA ASP A 314 41.62 22.39 4.83
C ASP A 314 41.37 23.79 5.42
N ARG A 315 40.15 24.33 5.34
CA ARG A 315 39.78 25.63 5.94
C ARG A 315 39.45 25.55 7.42
N VAL A 316 39.32 24.34 7.96
CA VAL A 316 38.95 24.09 9.36
C VAL A 316 40.19 24.19 10.25
N GLU A 317 40.12 25.01 11.29
CA GLU A 317 41.14 25.06 12.35
C GLU A 317 40.72 24.13 13.50
N PRO A 318 41.47 23.04 13.80
CA PRO A 318 41.04 22.02 14.75
C PRO A 318 40.78 22.54 16.16
N GLY A 319 41.62 23.45 16.65
CA GLY A 319 41.47 24.01 18.00
C GLY A 319 40.13 24.73 18.15
N LEU A 320 39.81 25.63 17.23
CA LEU A 320 38.56 26.36 17.19
C LEU A 320 37.37 25.43 16.95
N PHE A 321 37.48 24.49 16.01
CA PHE A 321 36.41 23.53 15.73
C PHE A 321 36.03 22.72 16.98
N ASN A 322 37.04 22.14 17.64
CA ASN A 322 36.85 21.34 18.85
C ASN A 322 36.27 22.19 20.00
N GLN A 323 36.65 23.46 20.10
CA GLN A 323 36.09 24.38 21.08
C GLN A 323 34.62 24.73 20.78
N GLN A 324 34.29 24.97 19.50
CA GLN A 324 32.96 25.38 19.07
C GLN A 324 31.93 24.26 19.15
N PHE A 325 32.35 23.03 18.83
CA PHE A 325 31.46 21.87 18.74
C PHE A 325 31.69 20.84 19.85
N GLU A 326 32.37 21.19 20.95
CA GLU A 326 32.70 20.29 22.06
C GLU A 326 31.48 19.48 22.55
N SER A 327 30.32 20.12 22.68
CA SER A 327 29.12 19.46 23.20
C SER A 327 28.53 18.44 22.24
N ILE A 328 28.66 18.66 20.92
CA ILE A 328 27.94 17.90 19.91
C ILE A 328 28.84 16.95 19.09
N ALA A 329 30.11 17.30 18.86
CA ALA A 329 31.00 16.58 17.94
C ALA A 329 31.15 15.08 18.28
N PRO A 330 30.98 14.17 17.30
CA PRO A 330 31.31 12.75 17.48
C PRO A 330 32.77 12.44 17.76
N ALA A 331 33.69 13.30 17.33
CA ALA A 331 35.13 13.09 17.45
C ALA A 331 35.85 14.42 17.63
N VAL A 332 37.01 14.36 18.30
CA VAL A 332 37.98 15.45 18.35
C VAL A 332 38.79 15.42 17.05
N LEU A 333 38.87 16.57 16.39
CA LEU A 333 39.70 16.78 15.21
C LEU A 333 41.16 17.03 15.63
N GLU A 334 42.09 16.19 15.18
CA GLU A 334 43.53 16.44 15.34
C GLU A 334 44.14 17.03 14.06
N ASN A 335 45.46 16.95 13.88
CA ASN A 335 46.13 17.47 12.69
C ASN A 335 45.66 16.74 11.42
N GLN A 336 45.65 17.49 10.32
CA GLN A 336 45.44 16.95 8.98
C GLN A 336 46.75 16.32 8.49
N ASP A 337 46.69 15.08 8.01
CA ASP A 337 47.79 14.49 7.26
C ASP A 337 47.55 14.73 5.76
N LEU A 338 48.11 15.82 5.25
CA LEU A 338 47.97 16.30 3.87
C LEU A 338 49.10 15.86 2.93
N ASN A 339 50.15 15.21 3.44
CA ASN A 339 51.39 15.00 2.69
C ASN A 339 51.92 13.56 2.79
N SER A 340 51.04 12.60 3.02
CA SER A 340 51.38 11.19 2.80
C SER A 340 51.53 10.97 1.29
N GLU A 341 52.70 10.51 0.83
CA GLU A 341 52.85 10.02 -0.56
C GLU A 341 51.99 8.76 -0.82
N ASP A 342 51.41 8.18 0.24
CA ASP A 342 50.53 7.02 0.23
C ASP A 342 49.06 7.45 0.38
N TYR A 343 48.17 6.84 -0.42
CA TYR A 343 46.73 6.98 -0.29
C TYR A 343 46.17 5.95 0.71
N LEU A 344 45.06 6.31 1.37
CA LEU A 344 44.28 5.38 2.18
C LEU A 344 43.08 4.84 1.41
N VAL A 345 42.61 3.67 1.84
CA VAL A 345 41.35 3.06 1.37
C VAL A 345 40.49 2.67 2.55
N ILE A 346 39.17 2.59 2.35
CA ILE A 346 38.26 2.05 3.38
C ILE A 346 38.48 0.54 3.48
N ALA A 347 38.91 0.08 4.66
CA ALA A 347 39.20 -1.33 4.92
C ALA A 347 38.09 -2.04 5.71
N ASP A 348 37.38 -1.31 6.57
CA ASP A 348 36.28 -1.87 7.36
C ASP A 348 35.12 -0.88 7.51
N PHE A 349 33.91 -1.40 7.61
CA PHE A 349 32.70 -0.62 7.81
C PHE A 349 31.57 -1.44 8.44
N ASP A 350 30.68 -0.76 9.18
CA ASP A 350 29.57 -1.43 9.84
C ASP A 350 28.43 -1.79 8.88
N ARG A 351 28.48 -3.03 8.36
CA ARG A 351 27.46 -3.60 7.46
C ARG A 351 26.05 -3.70 8.07
N ARG A 352 25.92 -3.61 9.39
CA ARG A 352 24.62 -3.66 10.07
C ARG A 352 23.96 -2.29 10.12
N HIS A 353 24.74 -1.22 9.93
CA HIS A 353 24.23 0.13 9.98
C HIS A 353 23.30 0.41 8.77
N PRO A 354 22.07 0.95 8.99
CA PRO A 354 21.08 1.11 7.92
C PRO A 354 21.58 1.89 6.69
N ILE A 355 22.47 2.87 6.90
CA ILE A 355 23.01 3.72 5.81
C ILE A 355 24.07 2.99 4.98
N LEU A 356 24.74 1.98 5.55
CA LEU A 356 25.86 1.27 4.93
C LEU A 356 25.41 -0.07 4.35
N ARG A 357 24.28 -0.61 4.83
CA ARG A 357 23.69 -1.85 4.34
C ARG A 357 23.51 -1.91 2.81
N PRO A 358 23.12 -0.81 2.11
CA PRO A 358 22.98 -0.85 0.65
C PRO A 358 24.31 -0.80 -0.12
N LEU A 359 25.43 -0.50 0.56
CA LEU A 359 26.71 -0.28 -0.09
C LEU A 359 27.46 -1.61 -0.29
N ASP A 360 28.10 -1.74 -1.45
CA ASP A 360 28.94 -2.89 -1.76
C ASP A 360 30.23 -2.90 -0.91
N SER A 361 30.88 -4.06 -0.82
CA SER A 361 32.11 -4.22 -0.05
C SER A 361 33.39 -3.78 -0.76
N ASP A 362 33.33 -3.50 -2.06
CA ASP A 362 34.49 -3.18 -2.88
C ASP A 362 34.59 -1.68 -3.12
N TRP A 363 35.41 -1.02 -2.30
CA TRP A 363 35.65 0.43 -2.36
C TRP A 363 36.96 0.68 -3.08
N SER A 364 36.91 1.28 -4.27
CA SER A 364 38.11 1.69 -5.02
C SER A 364 38.52 3.14 -4.77
N ALA A 365 37.77 3.86 -3.93
CA ALA A 365 38.04 5.26 -3.61
C ALA A 365 39.36 5.39 -2.85
N ARG A 366 40.20 6.33 -3.29
CA ARG A 366 41.50 6.65 -2.69
C ARG A 366 41.40 7.98 -1.98
N PHE A 367 42.00 8.05 -0.79
CA PHE A 367 42.01 9.24 0.04
C PHE A 367 43.46 9.69 0.22
N GLU A 368 43.82 10.82 -0.38
CA GLU A 368 45.19 11.37 -0.35
C GLU A 368 45.43 12.34 0.81
N GLY A 369 44.36 12.78 1.45
CA GLY A 369 44.39 13.52 2.71
C GLY A 369 43.37 12.93 3.67
N HIS A 370 43.68 12.94 4.96
CA HIS A 370 42.71 12.65 6.01
C HIS A 370 42.91 13.51 7.26
N TRP A 371 41.82 13.71 7.98
CA TRP A 371 41.83 14.29 9.31
C TRP A 371 41.93 13.15 10.30
N ARG A 372 42.86 13.24 11.24
CA ARG A 372 42.94 12.27 12.33
C ARG A 372 41.81 12.53 13.32
N LEU A 373 40.94 11.54 13.50
CA LEU A 373 39.76 11.62 14.36
C LEU A 373 39.99 10.80 15.63
N ILE A 374 39.74 11.41 16.79
CA ILE A 374 39.64 10.69 18.06
C ILE A 374 38.16 10.64 18.44
N PRO A 375 37.46 9.51 18.22
CA PRO A 375 36.06 9.36 18.57
C PRO A 375 35.82 9.58 20.05
N ASN A 376 34.69 10.20 20.38
CA ASN A 376 34.19 10.26 21.75
C ASN A 376 33.82 8.84 22.23
N GLU A 377 33.83 8.59 23.54
CA GLU A 377 33.41 7.31 24.12
C GLU A 377 31.97 6.92 23.76
N SER A 378 31.11 7.91 23.52
CA SER A 378 29.70 7.71 23.14
C SER A 378 29.48 7.73 21.62
N ALA A 379 30.53 7.67 20.80
CA ALA A 379 30.44 7.73 19.35
C ALA A 379 30.68 6.36 18.71
N ASP A 380 29.95 6.08 17.64
CA ASP A 380 30.07 4.87 16.84
C ASP A 380 30.97 5.13 15.63
N VAL A 381 31.98 4.28 15.44
CA VAL A 381 32.83 4.33 14.25
C VAL A 381 32.19 3.48 13.16
N LEU A 382 31.70 4.13 12.11
CA LEU A 382 30.96 3.50 11.02
C LEU A 382 31.86 3.02 9.88
N MET A 383 32.98 3.69 9.64
CA MET A 383 34.00 3.30 8.65
C MET A 383 35.40 3.53 9.19
N GLN A 384 36.35 2.69 8.77
CA GLN A 384 37.77 2.79 9.10
C GLN A 384 38.63 2.64 7.84
N PHE A 385 39.73 3.38 7.82
CA PHE A 385 40.78 3.23 6.83
C PHE A 385 41.61 1.96 7.09
N ASP A 386 42.42 1.57 6.11
CA ASP A 386 43.38 0.45 6.20
C ASP A 386 44.50 0.66 7.24
N ASN A 387 44.76 1.91 7.64
CA ASN A 387 45.61 2.26 8.78
C ASN A 387 44.89 2.17 10.15
N SER A 388 43.63 1.70 10.18
CA SER A 388 42.75 1.61 11.36
C SER A 388 42.24 2.95 11.92
N GLU A 389 42.52 4.08 11.26
CA GLU A 389 41.95 5.35 11.69
C GLU A 389 40.47 5.50 11.26
N PRO A 390 39.63 6.18 12.06
CA PRO A 390 38.22 6.39 11.71
C PRO A 390 38.05 7.28 10.48
N ALA A 391 37.23 6.84 9.53
CA ALA A 391 36.88 7.59 8.32
C ALA A 391 35.48 8.22 8.40
N LEU A 392 34.56 7.56 9.11
CA LEU A 392 33.20 8.04 9.36
C LEU A 392 32.81 7.71 10.81
N VAL A 393 32.43 8.75 11.56
CA VAL A 393 32.05 8.63 12.97
C VAL A 393 30.67 9.24 13.16
N GLU A 394 29.86 8.60 13.99
CA GLU A 394 28.50 9.00 14.31
C GLU A 394 28.32 9.21 15.82
N ARG A 395 27.54 10.22 16.22
CA ARG A 395 27.11 10.39 17.61
C ARG A 395 25.69 10.93 17.68
N THR A 396 24.90 10.37 18.60
CA THR A 396 23.58 10.88 18.97
C THR A 396 23.71 11.87 20.13
N VAL A 397 23.06 13.03 19.99
CA VAL A 397 23.06 14.10 21.01
C VAL A 397 21.61 14.44 21.37
N GLY A 398 21.34 14.71 22.66
CA GLY A 398 20.01 15.03 23.19
C GLY A 398 19.14 13.83 23.59
N ASP A 399 17.95 14.11 24.12
CA ASP A 399 17.01 13.10 24.66
C ASP A 399 16.22 12.39 23.53
N GLY A 400 16.83 11.36 22.93
CA GLY A 400 16.10 10.19 22.42
C GLY A 400 15.41 10.29 21.05
N LYS A 401 15.55 11.40 20.32
CA LYS A 401 15.25 11.48 18.87
C LYS A 401 16.48 11.91 18.05
N GLY A 402 17.67 11.83 18.64
CA GLY A 402 18.86 12.48 18.10
C GLY A 402 19.22 11.92 16.73
N ASN A 403 18.95 12.72 15.71
CA ASN A 403 19.46 12.47 14.40
C ASN A 403 21.00 12.44 14.48
N PRO A 404 21.65 11.51 13.78
CA PRO A 404 23.07 11.31 13.93
C PRO A 404 23.85 12.54 13.46
N ILE A 405 24.82 12.99 14.26
CA ILE A 405 25.89 13.83 13.73
C ILE A 405 26.89 12.91 13.05
N ARG A 406 27.27 13.22 11.82
CA ARG A 406 28.28 12.46 11.11
C ARG A 406 29.46 13.31 10.71
N PHE A 407 30.65 12.80 10.97
CA PHE A 407 31.88 13.33 10.37
C PHE A 407 32.28 12.46 9.20
N ARG A 408 32.30 13.03 8.00
CA ARG A 408 32.90 12.39 6.81
C ARG A 408 34.16 13.14 6.44
N HIS A 409 35.20 12.45 6.00
CA HIS A 409 36.39 13.14 5.52
C HIS A 409 36.11 14.01 4.27
N GLY A 410 36.59 15.27 4.26
CA GLY A 410 36.58 16.16 3.10
C GLY A 410 37.94 16.16 2.43
N SER A 411 38.12 15.29 1.44
CA SER A 411 39.31 15.26 0.57
C SER A 411 38.89 15.39 -0.88
N ARG A 412 39.72 16.03 -1.70
CA ARG A 412 39.65 15.90 -3.16
C ARG A 412 39.71 14.40 -3.50
N MET A 413 38.65 13.87 -4.10
CA MET A 413 38.68 12.56 -4.75
C MET A 413 39.19 12.78 -6.17
N GLU A 414 40.30 12.14 -6.54
CA GLU A 414 40.69 11.98 -7.94
C GLU A 414 40.03 10.74 -8.58
#